data_AF-S3BVR2-F1
#
_entry.id   AF-S3BVR2-F1
#
_cell.length_a   1.000
_cell.length_b   1.000
_cell.length_c   1.000
_cell.angle_alpha   90.00
_cell.angle_beta   90.00
_cell.angle_gamma   90.00
#
_symmetry.space_group_name_H-M   'P 1'
#
loop_
_entity.id
_entity.type
_entity.pdbx_description
1 polymer ?
#
loop_
_entity_poly.entity_id
_entity_poly.type
_entity_poly.pdbx_seq_one_letter_code
_entity_poly.pdbx_strand_id
1 'polypeptide(L)'
;MCKQRRCSARMLLRVVFVFLLAMQIPVRFRYRIERRQARWNVVFPELSSANFTADSPAQARTEAPEKALTALARLLLKGSEAVPVCQRAHAGEGEAVLPLFAQGKARFIERAWALQVQAADVARALGITRQEAARLFDLAHPTKIDALSKALEVLGAQLDLSLSLLPQGPSPLLNEKPRRGRTPKSAAAADDAASA
;
A
#
# COMPACT_ATOMS: atom_id res chain seq x y z
N MET A 1 -34.42 37.09 3.31
CA MET A 1 -33.58 36.44 4.35
C MET A 1 -33.02 35.04 3.96
N CYS A 2 -32.64 34.79 2.69
CA CYS A 2 -32.21 33.45 2.22
C CYS A 2 -30.72 33.35 1.80
N LYS A 3 -29.95 34.45 1.79
CA LYS A 3 -28.52 34.47 1.37
C LYS A 3 -27.53 34.13 2.50
N GLN A 4 -27.78 34.57 3.74
CA GLN A 4 -26.87 34.35 4.88
C GLN A 4 -26.69 32.85 5.20
N ARG A 5 -27.78 32.07 5.18
CA ARG A 5 -27.76 30.63 5.48
C ARG A 5 -27.05 29.80 4.40
N ARG A 6 -27.12 30.21 3.13
CA ARG A 6 -26.40 29.54 2.02
C ARG A 6 -24.90 29.81 2.02
N CYS A 7 -24.45 30.97 2.51
CA CYS A 7 -23.02 31.27 2.70
C CYS A 7 -22.41 30.46 3.85
N SER A 8 -23.12 30.35 4.98
CA SER A 8 -22.67 29.57 6.14
C SER A 8 -22.59 28.08 5.82
N ALA A 9 -23.59 27.51 5.12
CA ALA A 9 -23.55 26.11 4.70
C ALA A 9 -22.43 25.82 3.68
N ARG A 10 -22.15 26.72 2.73
CA ARG A 10 -21.03 26.58 1.79
C ARG A 10 -19.67 26.72 2.46
N MET A 11 -19.55 27.55 3.49
CA MET A 11 -18.34 27.73 4.27
C MET A 11 -18.09 26.52 5.18
N LEU A 12 -19.13 26.03 5.87
CA LEU A 12 -19.07 24.82 6.69
C LEU A 12 -18.77 23.59 5.83
N LEU A 13 -19.40 23.46 4.66
CA LEU A 13 -19.11 22.38 3.72
C LEU A 13 -17.69 22.49 3.16
N ARG A 14 -17.17 23.69 2.90
CA ARG A 14 -15.75 23.90 2.53
C ARG A 14 -14.80 23.51 3.65
N VAL A 15 -15.08 23.89 4.89
CA VAL A 15 -14.25 23.55 6.06
C VAL A 15 -14.27 22.05 6.31
N VAL A 16 -15.44 21.41 6.28
CA VAL A 16 -15.60 19.96 6.43
C VAL A 16 -14.96 19.21 5.25
N PHE A 17 -15.06 19.73 4.02
CA PHE A 17 -14.46 19.14 2.83
C PHE A 17 -12.93 19.27 2.81
N VAL A 18 -12.38 20.42 3.22
CA VAL A 18 -10.94 20.62 3.41
C VAL A 18 -10.42 19.76 4.57
N PHE A 19 -11.20 19.59 5.64
CA PHE A 19 -10.88 18.71 6.75
C PHE A 19 -10.92 17.23 6.33
N LEU A 20 -11.92 16.80 5.54
CA LEU A 20 -11.99 15.45 4.96
C LEU A 20 -10.85 15.17 3.99
N LEU A 21 -10.44 16.14 3.17
CA LEU A 21 -9.29 16.01 2.26
C LEU A 21 -7.95 16.00 3.01
N ALA A 22 -7.83 16.75 4.10
CA ALA A 22 -6.64 16.75 4.96
C ALA A 22 -6.47 15.42 5.73
N MET A 23 -7.53 14.61 5.81
CA MET A 23 -7.52 13.32 6.52
C MET A 23 -7.24 12.13 5.60
N GLN A 24 -7.14 12.31 4.29
CA GLN A 24 -6.90 11.19 3.38
C GLN A 24 -5.41 10.96 3.18
N ILE A 25 -4.93 9.83 3.67
CA ILE A 25 -3.58 9.31 3.49
C ILE A 25 -3.40 8.95 2.00
N PRO A 26 -2.46 9.62 1.30
CA PRO A 26 -2.18 9.32 -0.10
C PRO A 26 -1.46 7.97 -0.22
N VAL A 27 -1.87 7.20 -1.23
CA VAL A 27 -1.30 5.89 -1.56
C VAL A 27 -0.53 5.88 -2.89
N ARG A 28 -0.46 7.05 -3.54
CA ARG A 28 0.25 7.28 -4.80
C ARG A 28 0.99 8.59 -4.70
N PHE A 29 2.26 8.57 -5.08
CA PHE A 29 3.13 9.73 -5.09
C PHE A 29 3.76 9.87 -6.47
N ARG A 30 3.69 11.06 -7.05
CA ARG A 30 4.48 11.34 -8.25
C ARG A 30 5.94 11.58 -7.86
N TYR A 31 6.83 11.27 -8.78
CA TYR A 31 8.24 11.59 -8.63
C TYR A 31 8.89 11.88 -9.98
N ARG A 32 10.01 12.60 -9.94
CA ARG A 32 10.84 12.91 -11.10
C ARG A 32 12.18 12.22 -10.95
N ILE A 33 12.70 11.73 -12.08
CA ILE A 33 14.07 11.21 -12.15
C ILE A 33 14.92 12.24 -12.89
N GLU A 34 15.87 12.83 -12.18
CA GLU A 34 16.80 13.82 -12.73
C GLU A 34 18.20 13.22 -12.82
N ARG A 35 18.85 13.34 -13.98
CA ARG A 35 20.25 12.89 -14.12
C ARG A 35 21.19 13.92 -13.50
N ARG A 36 21.99 13.51 -12.52
CA ARG A 36 23.02 14.33 -11.86
C ARG A 36 24.37 13.62 -11.95
N GLN A 37 25.20 14.04 -12.91
CA GLN A 37 26.51 13.44 -13.19
C GLN A 37 26.42 11.92 -13.45
N ALA A 38 26.98 11.11 -12.55
CA ALA A 38 27.02 9.65 -12.60
C ALA A 38 25.85 8.97 -11.85
N ARG A 39 24.95 9.73 -11.22
CA ARG A 39 23.82 9.19 -10.45
C ARG A 39 22.48 9.76 -10.91
N TRP A 40 21.41 9.11 -10.49
CA TRP A 40 20.03 9.51 -10.75
C TRP A 40 19.39 9.99 -9.46
N ASN A 41 18.94 11.24 -9.43
CA ASN A 41 18.22 11.80 -8.30
C ASN A 41 16.72 11.58 -8.48
N VAL A 42 16.06 11.07 -7.45
CA VAL A 42 14.62 10.85 -7.42
C VAL A 42 14.00 11.87 -6.48
N VAL A 43 13.15 12.73 -7.03
CA VAL A 43 12.54 13.85 -6.32
C VAL A 43 11.03 13.65 -6.23
N PHE A 44 10.51 13.62 -5.00
CA PHE A 44 9.10 13.61 -4.64
C PHE A 44 8.67 15.04 -4.28
N PRO A 45 7.89 15.73 -5.14
CA PRO A 45 7.49 17.12 -4.89
C PRO A 45 6.69 17.28 -3.59
N GLU A 46 5.81 16.33 -3.28
CA GLU A 46 4.92 16.38 -2.12
C GLU A 46 5.51 15.73 -0.86
N LEU A 47 6.62 15.00 -0.97
CA LEU A 47 7.22 14.27 0.14
C LEU A 47 8.74 14.29 0.03
N SER A 48 9.34 15.47 0.22
CA SER A 48 10.79 15.69 0.05
C SER A 48 11.66 14.80 0.94
N SER A 49 11.14 14.35 2.09
CA SER A 49 11.79 13.39 2.99
C SER A 49 11.97 12.00 2.37
N ALA A 50 11.29 11.70 1.26
CA ALA A 50 11.46 10.47 0.47
C ALA A 50 12.51 10.59 -0.64
N ASN A 51 13.09 11.77 -0.89
CA ASN A 51 14.07 11.97 -1.96
C ASN A 51 15.30 11.08 -1.76
N PHE A 52 15.80 10.48 -2.85
CA PHE A 52 16.95 9.58 -2.79
C PHE A 52 17.71 9.53 -4.12
N THR A 53 18.92 8.95 -4.09
CA THR A 53 19.73 8.72 -5.29
C THR A 53 19.81 7.24 -5.64
N ALA A 54 19.77 6.93 -6.93
CA ALA A 54 19.92 5.58 -7.47
C ALA A 54 21.02 5.51 -8.54
N ASP A 55 21.51 4.30 -8.80
CA ASP A 55 22.57 4.07 -9.80
C ASP A 55 22.00 3.87 -11.20
N SER A 56 20.72 3.51 -11.31
CA SER A 56 20.01 3.41 -12.58
C SER A 56 18.55 3.90 -12.48
N PRO A 57 17.94 4.31 -13.61
CA PRO A 57 16.51 4.64 -13.65
C PRO A 57 15.62 3.43 -13.31
N ALA A 58 16.08 2.21 -13.59
CA ALA A 58 15.35 0.98 -13.27
C ALA A 58 15.31 0.78 -11.74
N GLN A 59 16.45 0.91 -11.07
CA GLN A 59 16.52 0.86 -9.61
C GLN A 59 15.68 1.97 -8.96
N ALA A 60 15.74 3.19 -9.49
CA ALA A 60 14.91 4.31 -9.02
C ALA A 60 13.41 3.97 -9.04
N ARG A 61 12.93 3.33 -10.14
CA ARG A 61 11.52 2.90 -10.24
C ARG A 61 11.16 1.80 -9.23
N THR A 62 12.07 0.86 -8.98
CA THR A 62 11.84 -0.25 -8.05
C THR A 62 11.83 0.22 -6.59
N GLU A 63 12.72 1.13 -6.21
CA GLU A 63 12.86 1.58 -4.82
C GLU A 63 11.88 2.70 -4.44
N ALA A 64 11.38 3.47 -5.40
CA ALA A 64 10.53 4.62 -5.14
C ALA A 64 9.29 4.31 -4.25
N PRO A 65 8.53 3.22 -4.47
CA PRO A 65 7.41 2.86 -3.59
C PRO A 65 7.80 2.65 -2.13
N GLU A 66 8.94 1.99 -1.88
CA GLU A 66 9.41 1.70 -0.53
C GLU A 66 9.89 2.97 0.18
N LYS A 67 10.65 3.82 -0.52
CA LYS A 67 11.11 5.11 0.03
C LYS A 67 9.95 6.03 0.38
N ALA A 68 8.93 6.10 -0.49
CA ALA A 68 7.70 6.85 -0.22
C ALA A 68 6.95 6.29 1.01
N LEU A 69 6.84 4.97 1.13
CA LEU A 69 6.22 4.32 2.30
C LEU A 69 6.94 4.68 3.59
N THR A 70 8.26 4.53 3.64
CA THR A 70 9.05 4.82 4.85
C THR A 70 8.92 6.28 5.27
N ALA A 71 9.00 7.21 4.30
CA ALA A 71 8.87 8.63 4.56
C ALA A 71 7.47 9.00 5.07
N LEU A 72 6.42 8.45 4.46
CA LEU A 72 5.04 8.67 4.89
C LEU A 72 4.78 8.09 6.28
N ALA A 73 5.23 6.86 6.56
CA ALA A 73 5.08 6.25 7.87
C ALA A 73 5.74 7.10 8.96
N ARG A 74 6.94 7.64 8.69
CA ARG A 74 7.65 8.53 9.61
C ARG A 74 6.90 9.84 9.84
N LEU A 75 6.29 10.40 8.79
CA LEU A 75 5.48 11.61 8.88
C LEU A 75 4.26 11.38 9.79
N LEU A 76 3.53 10.28 9.57
CA LEU A 76 2.35 9.95 10.39
C LEU A 76 2.70 9.67 11.85
N LEU A 77 3.83 9.02 12.13
CA LEU A 77 4.28 8.77 13.50
C LEU A 77 4.66 10.04 14.26
N LYS A 78 5.18 11.07 13.58
CA LYS A 78 5.52 12.35 14.21
C LYS A 78 4.28 13.14 14.64
N GLY A 79 3.14 12.96 13.96
CA GLY A 79 1.85 13.59 14.29
C GLY A 79 1.79 15.12 14.17
N SER A 80 2.88 15.79 13.79
CA SER A 80 2.97 17.26 13.71
C SER A 80 2.88 17.82 12.29
N GLU A 81 3.00 16.97 11.28
CA GLU A 81 2.96 17.37 9.87
C GLU A 81 1.61 16.96 9.26
N ALA A 82 1.00 17.88 8.51
CA ALA A 82 -0.21 17.59 7.76
C ALA A 82 0.07 16.49 6.73
N VAL A 83 -0.90 15.58 6.54
CA VAL A 83 -0.83 14.57 5.50
C VAL A 83 -0.67 15.26 4.13
N PRO A 84 0.31 14.89 3.31
CA PRO A 84 0.57 15.58 2.06
C PRO A 84 -0.57 15.40 1.07
N VAL A 85 -0.92 16.47 0.35
CA VAL A 85 -1.90 16.41 -0.74
C VAL A 85 -1.18 16.03 -2.03
N CYS A 86 -1.36 14.80 -2.48
CA CYS A 86 -0.69 14.29 -3.69
C CYS A 86 -1.47 14.62 -4.97
N GLN A 87 -0.72 15.05 -5.99
CA GLN A 87 -1.24 15.24 -7.34
C GLN A 87 -0.98 14.00 -8.20
N ARG A 88 -1.79 13.81 -9.25
CA ARG A 88 -1.52 12.79 -10.27
C ARG A 88 -0.20 13.10 -10.97
N ALA A 89 0.51 12.06 -11.38
CA ALA A 89 1.71 12.20 -12.19
C ALA A 89 1.40 12.87 -13.54
N HIS A 90 2.26 13.80 -13.94
CA HIS A 90 2.20 14.44 -15.27
C HIS A 90 2.95 13.59 -16.30
N ALA A 91 2.78 13.92 -17.58
CA ALA A 91 3.56 13.28 -18.64
C ALA A 91 5.07 13.42 -18.37
N GLY A 92 5.77 12.29 -18.32
CA GLY A 92 7.21 12.23 -18.01
C GLY A 92 7.56 12.08 -16.52
N GLU A 93 6.59 12.15 -15.60
CA GLU A 93 6.79 11.81 -14.18
C GLU A 93 6.53 10.31 -13.95
N GLY A 94 7.22 9.75 -12.96
CA GLY A 94 6.92 8.41 -12.44
C GLY A 94 5.83 8.46 -11.38
N GLU A 95 5.14 7.34 -11.17
CA GLU A 95 4.17 7.17 -10.08
C GLU A 95 4.61 6.03 -9.17
N ALA A 96 4.84 6.35 -7.89
CA ALA A 96 5.15 5.40 -6.84
C ALA A 96 3.84 5.03 -6.13
N VAL A 97 3.33 3.84 -6.43
CA VAL A 97 2.14 3.28 -5.77
C VAL A 97 2.58 2.49 -4.55
N LEU A 98 2.05 2.81 -3.37
CA LEU A 98 2.39 2.10 -2.14
C LEU A 98 2.00 0.61 -2.22
N PRO A 99 2.72 -0.30 -1.52
CA PRO A 99 2.34 -1.70 -1.42
C PRO A 99 0.91 -1.90 -0.91
N LEU A 100 0.20 -2.93 -1.38
CA LEU A 100 -1.22 -3.15 -1.06
C LEU A 100 -1.52 -3.16 0.44
N PHE A 101 -0.67 -3.77 1.26
CA PHE A 101 -0.86 -3.80 2.71
C PHE A 101 -0.84 -2.38 3.31
N ALA A 102 0.03 -1.50 2.81
CA ALA A 102 0.12 -0.12 3.26
C ALA A 102 -1.09 0.69 2.79
N GLN A 103 -1.61 0.42 1.59
CA GLN A 103 -2.86 1.03 1.12
C GLN A 103 -4.05 0.64 2.01
N GLY A 104 -4.15 -0.64 2.36
CA GLY A 104 -5.19 -1.12 3.27
C GLY A 104 -5.06 -0.50 4.67
N LYS A 105 -3.83 -0.40 5.20
CA LYS A 105 -3.58 0.28 6.48
C LYS A 105 -3.91 1.76 6.45
N ALA A 106 -3.62 2.46 5.35
CA ALA A 106 -4.01 3.85 5.18
C ALA A 106 -5.53 4.02 5.37
N ARG A 107 -6.34 3.17 4.72
CA ARG A 107 -7.81 3.17 4.90
C ARG A 107 -8.25 2.78 6.31
N PHE A 108 -7.58 1.82 6.93
CA PHE A 108 -7.82 1.45 8.33
C PHE A 108 -7.55 2.61 9.29
N ILE A 109 -6.42 3.30 9.14
CA ILE A 109 -6.02 4.45 9.98
C ILE A 109 -7.01 5.61 9.79
N GLU A 110 -7.38 5.92 8.55
CA GLU A 110 -8.41 6.93 8.24
C GLU A 110 -9.74 6.62 8.93
N ARG A 111 -10.17 5.35 8.89
CA ARG A 111 -11.40 4.90 9.55
C ARG A 111 -11.29 5.00 11.06
N ALA A 112 -10.17 4.58 11.64
CA ALA A 112 -9.91 4.69 13.07
C ALA A 112 -9.92 6.15 13.53
N TRP A 113 -9.31 7.06 12.75
CA TRP A 113 -9.37 8.50 13.01
C TRP A 113 -10.81 9.04 12.94
N ALA A 114 -11.59 8.66 11.94
CA ALA A 114 -12.99 9.08 11.81
C ALA A 114 -13.85 8.64 13.01
N LEU A 115 -13.57 7.44 13.56
CA LEU A 115 -14.25 6.90 14.73
C LEU A 115 -13.61 7.31 16.07
N GLN A 116 -12.50 8.06 16.04
CA GLN A 116 -11.70 8.43 17.22
C GLN A 116 -11.24 7.21 18.06
N VAL A 117 -10.96 6.10 17.39
CA VAL A 117 -10.57 4.82 18.00
C VAL A 117 -9.04 4.74 18.12
N GLN A 118 -8.56 4.28 19.27
CA GLN A 118 -7.14 4.10 19.56
C GLN A 118 -6.72 2.62 19.44
N ALA A 119 -5.41 2.36 19.38
CA ALA A 119 -4.87 1.00 19.35
C ALA A 119 -5.34 0.13 20.53
N ALA A 120 -5.55 0.73 21.71
CA ALA A 120 -6.06 0.02 22.88
C ALA A 120 -7.53 -0.43 22.74
N ASP A 121 -8.34 0.27 21.95
CA ASP A 121 -9.72 -0.10 21.68
C ASP A 121 -9.78 -1.26 20.69
N VAL A 122 -8.98 -1.17 19.63
CA VAL A 122 -8.81 -2.24 18.64
C VAL A 122 -8.28 -3.52 19.30
N ALA A 123 -7.29 -3.40 20.18
CA ALA A 123 -6.75 -4.51 20.94
C ALA A 123 -7.83 -5.22 21.77
N ARG A 124 -8.65 -4.45 22.48
CA ARG A 124 -9.75 -4.99 23.30
C ARG A 124 -10.82 -5.69 22.47
N ALA A 125 -11.20 -5.11 21.34
CA ALA A 125 -12.23 -5.66 20.47
C ALA A 125 -11.78 -6.93 19.73
N LEU A 126 -10.50 -7.02 19.35
CA LEU A 126 -9.93 -8.19 18.67
C LEU A 126 -9.41 -9.27 19.63
N GLY A 127 -9.29 -8.98 20.92
CA GLY A 127 -8.67 -9.89 21.90
C GLY A 127 -7.17 -10.10 21.66
N ILE A 128 -6.47 -9.10 21.14
CA ILE A 128 -5.03 -9.13 20.83
C ILE A 128 -4.23 -8.22 21.78
N THR A 129 -2.91 -8.33 21.76
CA THR A 129 -2.06 -7.45 22.57
C THR A 129 -2.07 -6.01 22.04
N ARG A 130 -1.79 -5.03 22.93
CA ARG A 130 -1.63 -3.63 22.51
C ARG A 130 -0.51 -3.44 21.48
N GLN A 131 0.55 -4.24 21.57
CA GLN A 131 1.66 -4.18 20.63
C GLN A 131 1.25 -4.65 19.23
N GLU A 132 0.46 -5.72 19.15
CA GLU A 132 -0.09 -6.20 17.87
C GLU A 132 -1.06 -5.19 17.27
N ALA A 133 -1.92 -4.57 18.09
CA ALA A 133 -2.80 -3.51 17.62
C ALA A 133 -2.01 -2.27 17.15
N ALA A 134 -0.95 -1.86 17.86
CA ALA A 134 -0.11 -0.73 17.47
C ALA A 134 0.53 -0.94 16.09
N ARG A 135 0.90 -2.18 15.74
CA ARG A 135 1.43 -2.53 14.42
C ARG A 135 0.43 -2.27 13.29
N LEU A 136 -0.88 -2.28 13.55
CA LEU A 136 -1.90 -1.93 12.55
C LEU A 136 -1.86 -0.44 12.18
N PHE A 137 -1.46 0.42 13.12
CA PHE A 137 -1.32 1.86 12.93
C PHE A 137 0.05 2.27 12.34
N ASP A 138 1.01 1.36 12.29
CA ASP A 138 2.28 1.57 11.61
C ASP A 138 2.16 1.15 10.13
N LEU A 139 2.20 2.14 9.22
CA LEU A 139 2.15 1.91 7.78
C LEU A 139 3.33 1.07 7.25
N ALA A 140 4.51 1.19 7.84
CA ALA A 140 5.71 0.52 7.35
C ALA A 140 5.80 -0.94 7.81
N HIS A 141 5.10 -1.30 8.88
CA HIS A 141 5.08 -2.68 9.37
C HIS A 141 4.29 -3.59 8.42
N PRO A 142 4.87 -4.68 7.88
CA PRO A 142 4.12 -5.65 7.09
C PRO A 142 3.02 -6.30 7.94
N THR A 143 1.84 -6.51 7.37
CA THR A 143 0.74 -7.15 8.11
C THR A 143 -0.06 -8.04 7.18
N LYS A 144 -0.46 -9.20 7.69
CA LYS A 144 -1.29 -10.15 6.95
C LYS A 144 -2.64 -9.51 6.60
N ILE A 145 -3.10 -9.73 5.37
CA ILE A 145 -4.37 -9.17 4.87
C ILE A 145 -5.53 -9.63 5.76
N ASP A 146 -5.56 -10.89 6.20
CA ASP A 146 -6.60 -11.42 7.08
C ASP A 146 -6.70 -10.69 8.42
N ALA A 147 -5.54 -10.30 8.99
CA ALA A 147 -5.52 -9.54 10.24
C ALA A 147 -6.07 -8.13 10.04
N LEU A 148 -5.77 -7.51 8.90
CA LEU A 148 -6.31 -6.22 8.53
C LEU A 148 -7.82 -6.28 8.25
N SER A 149 -8.31 -7.35 7.61
CA SER A 149 -9.75 -7.58 7.38
C SER A 149 -10.52 -7.62 8.69
N LYS A 150 -10.09 -8.46 9.64
CA LYS A 150 -10.71 -8.56 10.97
C LYS A 150 -10.70 -7.23 11.72
N ALA A 151 -9.60 -6.49 11.62
CA ALA A 151 -9.49 -5.18 12.25
C ALA A 151 -10.45 -4.15 11.63
N LEU A 152 -10.67 -4.19 10.31
CA LEU A 152 -11.65 -3.35 9.63
C LEU A 152 -13.09 -3.74 10.01
N GLU A 153 -13.38 -5.03 10.15
CA GLU A 153 -14.70 -5.52 10.57
C GLU A 153 -15.12 -4.95 11.93
N VAL A 154 -14.19 -4.91 12.89
CA VAL A 154 -14.40 -4.26 14.20
C VAL A 154 -14.73 -2.77 14.08
N LEU A 155 -14.24 -2.09 13.03
CA LEU A 155 -14.52 -0.69 12.74
C LEU A 155 -15.76 -0.49 11.84
N GLY A 156 -16.52 -1.56 11.58
CA GLY A 156 -17.69 -1.55 10.71
C GLY A 156 -17.35 -1.29 9.25
N ALA A 157 -16.19 -1.77 8.78
CA ALA A 157 -15.75 -1.67 7.41
C ALA A 157 -15.35 -3.06 6.86
N GLN A 158 -15.42 -3.23 5.54
CA GLN A 158 -15.04 -4.47 4.86
C GLN A 158 -13.88 -4.20 3.91
N LEU A 159 -12.96 -5.16 3.80
CA LEU A 159 -11.85 -5.12 2.86
C LEU A 159 -12.22 -5.92 1.60
N ASP A 160 -12.45 -5.21 0.49
CA ASP A 160 -12.68 -5.84 -0.81
C ASP A 160 -11.42 -5.79 -1.69
N LEU A 161 -11.18 -6.87 -2.43
CA LEU A 161 -10.08 -6.98 -3.38
C LEU A 161 -10.62 -6.97 -4.80
N SER A 162 -10.00 -6.17 -5.67
CA SER A 162 -10.27 -6.18 -7.11
C SER A 162 -9.02 -6.65 -7.85
N LEU A 163 -9.23 -7.50 -8.85
CA LEU A 163 -8.19 -7.97 -9.74
C LEU A 163 -8.40 -7.34 -11.12
N SER A 164 -7.33 -6.79 -11.68
CA SER A 164 -7.32 -6.27 -13.05
C SER A 164 -6.26 -7.02 -13.84
N LEU A 165 -6.59 -7.36 -15.09
CA LEU A 165 -5.63 -7.94 -16.00
C LEU A 165 -4.73 -6.82 -16.52
N LEU A 166 -3.43 -6.97 -16.34
CA LEU A 166 -2.48 -6.06 -16.95
C LEU A 166 -2.54 -6.22 -18.47
N PRO A 167 -2.37 -5.13 -19.26
CA PRO A 167 -2.22 -5.20 -20.70
C PRO A 167 -0.83 -5.75 -21.03
N GLN A 168 -0.62 -7.03 -20.75
CA GLN A 168 0.57 -7.76 -21.13
C GLN A 168 0.14 -8.82 -22.14
N GLY A 169 0.98 -9.09 -23.15
CA GLY A 169 0.84 -10.25 -24.02
C GLY A 169 0.83 -11.57 -23.23
N PRO A 170 0.76 -12.74 -23.90
CA PRO A 170 0.66 -14.03 -23.22
C PRO A 170 1.71 -14.14 -22.11
N SER A 171 1.27 -14.55 -20.91
CA SER A 171 2.11 -14.63 -19.72
C SER A 171 3.46 -15.27 -20.05
N PRO A 172 4.60 -14.77 -19.53
CA PRO A 172 5.90 -15.39 -19.77
C PRO A 172 5.95 -16.87 -19.33
N LEU A 173 5.08 -17.25 -18.39
CA LEU A 173 4.87 -18.64 -17.97
C LEU A 173 4.26 -19.53 -19.06
N LEU A 174 3.56 -18.98 -20.05
CA LEU A 174 3.01 -19.72 -21.19
C LEU A 174 4.06 -20.01 -22.27
N ASN A 175 5.26 -19.42 -22.18
CA ASN A 175 6.38 -19.69 -23.08
C ASN A 175 7.37 -20.72 -22.52
N GLU A 176 7.13 -21.30 -21.35
CA GLU A 176 7.97 -22.40 -20.83
C GLU A 176 7.64 -23.71 -21.58
N LYS A 177 8.59 -24.21 -22.38
CA LYS A 177 8.54 -25.59 -22.91
C LYS A 177 8.30 -26.56 -21.74
N PRO A 178 7.44 -27.58 -21.90
CA PRO A 178 7.17 -28.53 -20.83
C PRO A 178 8.48 -29.10 -20.29
N ARG A 179 8.68 -28.97 -18.97
CA ARG A 179 9.85 -29.56 -18.28
C ARG A 179 9.86 -31.05 -18.64
N ARG A 180 10.86 -31.49 -19.41
CA ARG A 180 11.05 -32.91 -19.75
C ARG A 180 10.97 -33.70 -18.45
N GLY A 181 9.95 -34.56 -18.35
CA GLY A 181 9.62 -35.28 -17.14
C GLY A 181 10.86 -35.99 -16.59
N ARG A 182 11.06 -35.87 -15.28
CA ARG A 182 11.84 -36.85 -14.52
C ARG A 182 11.07 -38.16 -14.67
N THR A 183 11.54 -39.06 -15.53
CA THR A 183 11.06 -40.44 -15.56
C THR A 183 11.20 -40.99 -14.13
N PRO A 184 10.14 -41.52 -13.51
CA PRO A 184 10.30 -42.23 -12.24
C PRO A 184 11.31 -43.36 -12.47
N LYS A 185 12.35 -43.36 -11.65
CA LYS A 185 13.39 -44.39 -11.62
C LYS A 185 12.71 -45.72 -11.31
N SER A 186 12.61 -46.58 -12.32
CA SER A 186 12.41 -48.03 -12.27
C SER A 186 11.86 -48.60 -10.95
N ALA A 187 10.58 -48.94 -10.93
CA ALA A 187 10.10 -50.01 -10.06
C ALA A 187 10.70 -51.32 -10.61
N ALA A 188 11.85 -51.70 -10.08
CA ALA A 188 12.46 -52.99 -10.34
C ALA A 188 11.87 -54.02 -9.37
N ALA A 189 11.31 -55.08 -9.95
CA ALA A 189 11.29 -56.45 -9.49
C ALA A 189 10.68 -56.77 -8.10
N ALA A 190 9.46 -57.30 -8.13
CA ALA A 190 9.11 -58.55 -7.45
C ALA A 190 7.80 -59.07 -8.07
N ASP A 191 7.88 -60.23 -8.71
CA ASP A 191 6.86 -61.29 -8.67
C ASP A 191 7.32 -62.43 -9.57
N ASP A 192 8.23 -63.24 -9.03
CA ASP A 192 8.39 -64.64 -9.41
C ASP A 192 7.43 -65.46 -8.53
N ALA A 193 6.53 -66.22 -9.15
CA ALA A 193 6.11 -67.58 -8.80
C ALA A 193 4.64 -67.86 -9.18
N ALA A 194 4.43 -68.31 -10.40
CA ALA A 194 3.32 -69.21 -10.73
C ALA A 194 3.70 -70.04 -11.97
N SER A 195 4.21 -71.25 -11.76
CA SER A 195 3.98 -72.45 -12.58
C SER A 195 4.97 -73.57 -12.19
N ALA A 196 4.50 -74.53 -11.39
CA ALA A 196 4.70 -75.98 -11.50
C ALA A 196 4.32 -76.66 -10.17
#